data_AF-A0A2T0UUY5-F1
#
_entry.id   AF-A0A2T0UUY5-F1
#
_cell.length_a   1.000
_cell.length_b   1.000
_cell.length_c   1.000
_cell.angle_alpha   90.00
_cell.angle_beta   90.00
_cell.angle_gamma   90.00
#
_symmetry.space_group_name_H-M   'P 1'
#
loop_
_entity.id
_entity.type
_entity.pdbx_description
1 polymer ?
#
loop_
_entity_poly.entity_id
_entity_poly.type
_entity_poly.pdbx_seq_one_letter_code
_entity_poly.pdbx_strand_id
1 'polypeptide(L)'
;MAREDRLDDSELLTGFDEGGPIDRGFETALRGYDKRQVDRYLQQMQLQMDTLAGERAEALAQIDRLVVQIQQLQAQIQELRRRSAAGDNASYRHLGVRIEHMLTLAEEQAEEIKANAHAQTQHLHQRADQRLREAEAQIEQARKDFETTLKARRAAAEKAEADRRAIIDAEINKRAREAQAMLDQAKERAAALVAEAEQDAENKRAAADEQTRQLVAHVERLRAEAQQLKDDAALAAEQAVAEAREKADRIAAEAEAEAERKRAEHEAELRDLRTEAVENLERFKQETETFAQTVRTEAENEATRLRAEAADNATLTRTEAADEAKRLRQEAQRRLEEAEAEAQRVTAETEEKVAKLAAEAEEAARAQREAAEAEALRLTEETERETQRLRDEAADASRQEREAAETAARRLTEETAAEAERLRGQAAAEADKITAEAAAEASRIREHADAAKVEAEADVERARAELAEIEAERERLVADAKAEAQKILEQANLEAEQVRSERDQYVSEAEKKAETAKRRAEELSKSAKQTARRDSEAILSTARAQAKKLIEEARAGRGEEPAQDAPVNKPAANGNGRKRPQNGGKQASSSEAAEKVSSS
;
A
#
# COMPACT_ATOMS: atom_id res chain seq x y z
N MET A 1 56.16 -45.88 -22.38
CA MET A 1 57.28 -45.75 -23.35
C MET A 1 56.66 -45.81 -24.73
N ALA A 2 56.47 -44.64 -25.37
CA ALA A 2 57.33 -44.06 -26.41
C ALA A 2 56.57 -44.21 -27.76
N ARG A 3 55.78 -43.20 -28.18
CA ARG A 3 56.11 -42.02 -29.02
C ARG A 3 56.75 -42.38 -30.36
N GLU A 4 55.99 -42.14 -31.44
CA GLU A 4 56.40 -41.73 -32.80
C GLU A 4 55.09 -41.56 -33.60
N ASP A 5 54.50 -40.36 -33.60
CA ASP A 5 54.65 -39.31 -34.61
C ASP A 5 54.39 -39.80 -36.05
N ARG A 6 53.12 -39.80 -36.45
CA ARG A 6 52.71 -39.62 -37.85
C ARG A 6 51.58 -38.59 -37.88
N LEU A 7 51.91 -37.46 -38.49
CA LEU A 7 51.07 -36.29 -38.62
C LEU A 7 49.73 -36.65 -39.27
N ASP A 8 48.66 -36.22 -38.59
CA ASP A 8 47.28 -36.30 -39.04
C ASP A 8 47.06 -35.34 -40.23
N ASP A 9 47.11 -35.87 -41.45
CA ASP A 9 46.67 -35.17 -42.67
C ASP A 9 45.13 -35.03 -42.75
N SER A 10 44.40 -35.19 -41.64
CA SER A 10 42.94 -35.19 -41.58
C SER A 10 42.29 -33.81 -41.37
N GLU A 11 43.07 -32.74 -41.23
CA GLU A 11 42.53 -31.39 -40.98
C GLU A 11 42.26 -30.56 -42.25
N LEU A 12 42.69 -31.02 -43.43
CA LEU A 12 42.59 -30.24 -44.68
C LEU A 12 41.35 -30.52 -45.53
N LEU A 13 40.41 -31.33 -45.03
CA LEU A 13 39.24 -31.74 -45.81
C LEU A 13 37.92 -31.64 -45.04
N THR A 14 37.76 -30.61 -44.21
CA THR A 14 36.52 -30.32 -43.47
C THR A 14 35.90 -28.96 -43.78
N GLY A 15 36.41 -28.20 -44.77
CA GLY A 15 35.96 -26.83 -45.07
C GLY A 15 34.68 -26.68 -45.91
N PHE A 16 34.19 -27.75 -46.55
CA PHE A 16 32.99 -27.72 -47.40
C PHE A 16 31.83 -28.49 -46.76
N ASP A 17 31.36 -28.03 -45.60
CA ASP A 17 30.14 -28.54 -44.98
C ASP A 17 28.93 -27.67 -45.34
N GLU A 18 28.04 -28.30 -46.10
CA GLU A 18 26.58 -28.23 -46.07
C GLU A 18 25.89 -26.88 -45.78
N GLY A 19 25.11 -26.44 -46.79
CA GLY A 19 24.14 -25.36 -46.66
C GLY A 19 23.03 -25.71 -45.66
N GLY A 20 23.25 -25.36 -44.40
CA GLY A 20 22.19 -25.18 -43.42
C GLY A 20 21.36 -23.92 -43.74
N PRO A 21 20.08 -23.87 -43.35
CA PRO A 21 19.22 -22.72 -43.61
C PRO A 21 19.85 -21.48 -42.98
N ILE A 22 20.17 -20.48 -43.81
CA ILE A 22 20.62 -19.17 -43.34
C ILE A 22 19.43 -18.52 -42.64
N ASP A 23 19.32 -18.71 -41.33
CA ASP A 23 18.38 -18.00 -40.50
C ASP A 23 18.86 -16.55 -40.41
N ARG A 24 18.24 -15.66 -41.18
CA ARG A 24 18.72 -14.28 -41.43
C ARG A 24 18.36 -13.30 -40.30
N GLY A 25 18.31 -13.75 -39.06
CA GLY A 25 18.01 -12.91 -37.91
C GLY A 25 18.81 -13.32 -36.68
N PHE A 26 19.52 -12.36 -36.07
CA PHE A 26 19.97 -12.52 -34.69
C PHE A 26 18.75 -12.33 -33.77
N GLU A 27 18.70 -13.05 -32.65
CA GLU A 27 17.64 -12.90 -31.67
C GLU A 27 17.70 -11.50 -31.06
N THR A 28 16.55 -10.81 -31.01
CA THR A 28 16.43 -9.48 -30.40
C THR A 28 16.19 -9.59 -28.89
N ALA A 29 17.14 -9.10 -28.10
CA ALA A 29 16.99 -8.83 -26.67
C ALA A 29 16.30 -7.47 -26.43
N LEU A 30 15.98 -7.16 -25.16
CA LEU A 30 15.29 -5.92 -24.73
C LEU A 30 15.98 -4.61 -25.21
N ARG A 31 17.21 -4.69 -25.73
CA ARG A 31 17.97 -3.59 -26.34
C ARG A 31 18.80 -4.07 -27.54
N GLY A 32 18.15 -4.45 -28.65
CA GLY A 32 18.81 -4.82 -29.90
C GLY A 32 19.11 -6.31 -30.02
N TYR A 33 20.15 -6.71 -30.76
CA TYR A 33 20.50 -8.13 -30.98
C TYR A 33 21.32 -8.72 -29.83
N ASP A 34 21.22 -10.04 -29.60
CA ASP A 34 22.06 -10.73 -28.62
C ASP A 34 23.54 -10.69 -29.02
N LYS A 35 24.30 -9.88 -28.28
CA LYS A 35 25.74 -9.67 -28.46
C LYS A 35 26.52 -10.99 -28.48
N ARG A 36 26.15 -11.96 -27.62
CA ARG A 36 26.87 -13.25 -27.53
C ARG A 36 26.63 -14.14 -28.75
N GLN A 37 25.50 -13.99 -29.42
CA GLN A 37 25.20 -14.69 -30.66
C GLN A 37 25.98 -14.08 -31.83
N VAL A 38 26.03 -12.74 -31.90
CA VAL A 38 26.77 -12.00 -32.93
C VAL A 38 28.28 -12.25 -32.84
N ASP A 39 28.86 -12.16 -31.63
CA ASP A 39 30.31 -12.35 -31.43
C ASP A 39 30.77 -13.76 -31.81
N ARG A 40 29.98 -14.79 -31.48
CA ARG A 40 30.25 -16.18 -31.88
C ARG A 40 30.18 -16.36 -33.40
N TYR A 41 29.20 -15.74 -34.05
CA TYR A 41 29.05 -15.82 -35.50
C TYR A 41 30.21 -15.12 -36.23
N LEU A 42 30.64 -13.94 -35.76
CA LEU A 42 31.79 -13.23 -36.32
C LEU A 42 33.09 -14.04 -36.15
N GLN A 43 33.29 -14.64 -34.98
CA GLN A 43 34.45 -15.50 -34.72
C GLN A 43 34.45 -16.75 -35.62
N GLN A 44 33.28 -17.36 -35.83
CA GLN A 44 33.13 -18.48 -36.77
C GLN A 44 33.40 -18.07 -38.22
N MET A 45 32.92 -16.90 -38.66
CA MET A 45 33.20 -16.37 -39.99
C MET A 45 34.68 -16.06 -40.19
N GLN A 46 35.38 -15.55 -39.17
CA GLN A 46 36.82 -15.31 -39.22
C GLN A 46 37.61 -16.62 -39.36
N LEU A 47 37.28 -17.65 -38.58
CA LEU A 47 37.87 -18.98 -38.72
C LEU A 47 37.63 -19.58 -40.12
N GLN A 48 36.44 -19.39 -40.68
CA GLN A 48 36.15 -19.82 -42.06
C GLN A 48 36.98 -19.06 -43.10
N MET A 49 37.21 -17.76 -42.92
CA MET A 49 38.06 -16.99 -43.83
C MET A 49 39.53 -17.42 -43.76
N ASP A 50 40.03 -17.74 -42.57
CA ASP A 50 41.42 -18.19 -42.38
C ASP A 50 41.65 -19.59 -42.96
N THR A 51 40.70 -20.51 -42.76
CA THR A 51 40.75 -21.86 -43.36
C THR A 51 40.70 -21.79 -44.89
N LEU A 52 39.78 -21.01 -45.47
CA LEU A 52 39.71 -20.80 -46.93
C LEU A 52 40.97 -20.14 -47.50
N ALA A 53 41.61 -19.25 -46.75
CA ALA A 53 42.89 -18.67 -47.15
C ALA A 53 44.03 -19.72 -47.15
N GLY A 54 44.03 -20.65 -46.20
CA GLY A 54 44.92 -21.80 -46.14
C GLY A 54 44.74 -22.74 -47.33
N GLU A 55 43.50 -23.17 -47.58
CA GLU A 55 43.15 -24.04 -48.72
C GLU A 55 43.56 -23.41 -50.06
N ARG A 56 43.36 -22.09 -50.22
CA ARG A 56 43.81 -21.35 -51.40
C ARG A 56 45.34 -21.37 -51.56
N ALA A 57 46.10 -21.24 -50.48
CA ALA A 57 47.56 -21.28 -50.52
C ALA A 57 48.08 -22.67 -50.92
N GLU A 58 47.44 -23.73 -50.44
CA GLU A 58 47.77 -25.10 -50.81
C GLU A 58 47.46 -25.43 -52.26
N ALA A 59 46.31 -24.97 -52.77
CA ALA A 59 45.95 -25.12 -54.17
C ALA A 59 46.98 -24.45 -55.11
N LEU A 60 47.48 -23.27 -54.74
CA LEU A 60 48.55 -22.60 -55.49
C LEU A 60 49.86 -23.39 -55.46
N ALA A 61 50.23 -23.96 -54.30
CA ALA A 61 51.42 -24.80 -54.17
C ALA A 61 51.31 -26.10 -55.01
N GLN A 62 50.11 -26.67 -55.13
CA GLN A 62 49.87 -27.83 -56.01
C GLN A 62 50.05 -27.46 -57.49
N ILE A 63 49.57 -26.29 -57.93
CA ILE A 63 49.76 -25.79 -59.29
C ILE A 63 51.25 -25.62 -59.60
N ASP A 64 52.04 -25.03 -58.69
CA ASP A 64 53.47 -24.85 -58.89
C ASP A 64 54.22 -26.20 -59.03
N ARG A 65 53.82 -27.23 -58.28
CA ARG A 65 54.38 -28.59 -58.42
C ARG A 65 54.07 -29.20 -59.80
N LEU A 66 52.85 -29.02 -60.31
CA LEU A 66 52.47 -29.51 -61.63
C LEU A 66 53.25 -28.81 -62.76
N VAL A 67 53.53 -27.51 -62.61
CA VAL A 67 54.34 -26.75 -63.58
C VAL A 67 55.76 -27.32 -63.68
N VAL A 68 56.38 -27.68 -62.55
CA VAL A 68 57.72 -28.30 -62.53
C VAL A 68 57.72 -29.67 -63.21
N GLN A 69 56.67 -30.49 -63.01
CA GLN A 69 56.55 -31.80 -63.65
C GLN A 69 56.42 -31.68 -65.19
N ILE A 70 55.65 -30.72 -65.69
CA ILE A 70 55.50 -30.48 -67.13
C ILE A 70 56.85 -30.08 -67.75
N GLN A 71 57.64 -29.22 -67.08
CA GLN A 71 58.96 -28.83 -67.56
C GLN A 71 59.94 -30.01 -67.62
N GLN A 72 59.89 -30.92 -66.64
CA GLN A 72 60.70 -32.14 -66.63
C GLN A 72 60.35 -33.10 -67.77
N LEU A 73 59.06 -33.32 -68.03
CA LEU A 73 58.60 -34.16 -69.15
C LEU A 73 59.00 -33.58 -70.51
N GLN A 74 58.93 -32.25 -70.66
CA GLN A 74 59.38 -31.58 -71.89
C GLN A 74 60.89 -31.73 -72.11
N ALA A 75 61.72 -31.71 -71.07
CA ALA A 75 63.15 -31.95 -71.17
C ALA A 75 63.48 -33.39 -71.59
N GLN A 76 62.76 -34.38 -71.05
CA GLN A 76 62.91 -35.80 -71.41
C GLN A 76 62.56 -36.07 -72.88
N ILE A 77 61.51 -35.44 -73.41
CA ILE A 77 61.14 -35.56 -74.83
C ILE A 77 62.24 -35.00 -75.75
N GLN A 78 62.85 -33.87 -75.38
CA GLN A 78 63.95 -33.28 -76.15
C GLN A 78 65.21 -34.15 -76.11
N GLU A 79 65.47 -34.81 -74.99
CA GLU A 79 66.60 -35.72 -74.83
C GLU A 79 66.44 -37.01 -75.66
N LEU A 80 65.23 -37.58 -75.69
CA LEU A 80 64.90 -38.73 -76.54
C LEU A 80 65.03 -38.39 -78.04
N ARG A 81 64.60 -37.19 -78.45
CA ARG A 81 64.78 -36.71 -79.84
C ARG A 81 66.25 -36.53 -80.23
N ARG A 82 67.13 -36.18 -79.28
CA ARG A 82 68.58 -36.11 -79.52
C ARG A 82 69.21 -37.50 -79.62
N ARG A 83 68.75 -38.48 -78.85
CA ARG A 83 69.23 -39.87 -78.92
C ARG A 83 68.82 -40.55 -80.23
N SER A 84 67.64 -40.26 -80.77
CA SER A 84 67.20 -40.84 -82.05
C SER A 84 67.82 -40.22 -83.30
N ALA A 85 68.56 -39.10 -83.17
CA ALA A 85 69.24 -38.44 -84.29
C ALA A 85 70.63 -39.02 -84.61
N ALA A 86 71.14 -39.96 -83.79
CA ALA A 86 72.41 -40.63 -83.97
C ALA A 86 72.20 -42.15 -84.06
N GLY A 87 72.09 -42.69 -85.28
CA GLY A 87 71.94 -44.13 -85.51
C GLY A 87 72.10 -44.48 -86.99
N ASP A 88 73.29 -45.00 -87.31
CA ASP A 88 73.86 -45.27 -88.63
C ASP A 88 73.19 -46.44 -89.40
N ASN A 89 73.01 -46.25 -90.71
CA ASN A 89 72.82 -47.34 -91.68
C ASN A 89 74.20 -47.86 -92.12
N ALA A 90 74.67 -48.98 -91.55
CA ALA A 90 75.87 -49.68 -92.02
C ALA A 90 75.49 -50.84 -92.97
N SER A 91 75.91 -50.72 -94.23
CA SER A 91 75.78 -51.73 -95.29
C SER A 91 77.06 -52.55 -95.40
N TYR A 92 76.99 -53.88 -95.26
CA TYR A 92 78.11 -54.81 -95.46
C TYR A 92 77.85 -55.69 -96.68
N ARG A 93 78.33 -55.28 -97.86
CA ARG A 93 78.10 -56.02 -99.13
C ARG A 93 79.17 -57.07 -99.45
N HIS A 94 80.24 -57.24 -98.66
CA HIS A 94 81.38 -58.09 -99.04
C HIS A 94 82.03 -58.87 -97.90
N LEU A 95 81.33 -59.76 -97.21
CA LEU A 95 82.01 -60.73 -96.35
C LEU A 95 81.20 -62.06 -96.37
N GLY A 96 81.80 -63.12 -96.94
CA GLY A 96 81.13 -64.40 -97.25
C GLY A 96 81.03 -65.34 -96.05
N VAL A 97 80.19 -66.39 -96.16
CA VAL A 97 79.91 -67.63 -95.37
C VAL A 97 80.34 -67.67 -93.89
N ARG A 98 81.53 -67.19 -93.53
CA ARG A 98 81.97 -67.01 -92.15
C ARG A 98 81.24 -65.86 -91.42
N ILE A 99 80.81 -64.78 -92.10
CA ILE A 99 79.85 -63.89 -91.43
C ILE A 99 78.45 -64.44 -91.46
N GLU A 100 78.03 -65.28 -92.41
CA GLU A 100 76.68 -65.86 -92.26
C GLU A 100 76.62 -66.63 -90.94
N HIS A 101 77.67 -67.37 -90.57
CA HIS A 101 77.77 -68.01 -89.27
C HIS A 101 77.90 -67.02 -88.08
N MET A 102 78.65 -65.90 -88.22
CA MET A 102 78.71 -64.88 -87.16
C MET A 102 77.45 -64.00 -87.08
N LEU A 103 76.72 -63.82 -88.18
CA LEU A 103 75.45 -63.12 -88.26
C LEU A 103 74.35 -64.02 -87.72
N THR A 104 74.34 -65.32 -88.00
CA THR A 104 73.39 -66.24 -87.35
C THR A 104 73.66 -66.34 -85.85
N LEU A 105 74.93 -66.42 -85.41
CA LEU A 105 75.26 -66.36 -83.98
C LEU A 105 74.91 -65.00 -83.36
N ALA A 106 75.12 -63.89 -84.08
CA ALA A 106 74.73 -62.56 -83.61
C ALA A 106 73.21 -62.35 -83.63
N GLU A 107 72.48 -62.96 -84.57
CA GLU A 107 71.02 -62.98 -84.64
C GLU A 107 70.45 -63.83 -83.50
N GLU A 108 71.01 -65.02 -83.24
CA GLU A 108 70.67 -65.83 -82.08
C GLU A 108 70.95 -65.09 -80.76
N GLN A 109 72.11 -64.45 -80.63
CA GLN A 109 72.43 -63.61 -79.46
C GLN A 109 71.53 -62.37 -79.36
N ALA A 110 71.17 -61.75 -80.49
CA ALA A 110 70.25 -60.61 -80.49
C ALA A 110 68.82 -61.04 -80.12
N GLU A 111 68.36 -62.20 -80.60
CA GLU A 111 67.08 -62.78 -80.20
C GLU A 111 67.11 -63.22 -78.74
N GLU A 112 68.21 -63.75 -78.23
CA GLU A 112 68.38 -64.05 -76.80
C GLU A 112 68.37 -62.77 -75.94
N ILE A 113 69.06 -61.70 -76.36
CA ILE A 113 69.03 -60.39 -75.69
C ILE A 113 67.62 -59.79 -75.73
N LYS A 114 66.92 -59.87 -76.86
CA LYS A 114 65.54 -59.39 -77.00
C LYS A 114 64.58 -60.21 -76.13
N ALA A 115 64.70 -61.54 -76.13
CA ALA A 115 63.89 -62.41 -75.30
C ALA A 115 64.13 -62.14 -73.81
N ASN A 116 65.39 -61.97 -73.39
CA ASN A 116 65.76 -61.61 -72.03
C ASN A 116 65.27 -60.21 -71.64
N ALA A 117 65.41 -59.21 -72.52
CA ALA A 117 64.88 -57.86 -72.30
C ALA A 117 63.35 -57.88 -72.20
N HIS A 118 62.67 -58.65 -73.06
CA HIS A 118 61.21 -58.79 -73.02
C HIS A 118 60.74 -59.48 -71.74
N ALA A 119 61.43 -60.55 -71.31
CA ALA A 119 61.15 -61.23 -70.05
C ALA A 119 61.39 -60.31 -68.84
N GLN A 120 62.47 -59.52 -68.84
CA GLN A 120 62.74 -58.53 -67.79
C GLN A 120 61.69 -57.42 -67.76
N THR A 121 61.28 -56.89 -68.91
CA THR A 121 60.22 -55.89 -69.02
C THR A 121 58.87 -56.45 -68.56
N GLN A 122 58.52 -57.68 -68.95
CA GLN A 122 57.33 -58.37 -68.47
C GLN A 122 57.36 -58.56 -66.94
N HIS A 123 58.50 -58.98 -66.39
CA HIS A 123 58.67 -59.11 -64.94
C HIS A 123 58.56 -57.76 -64.21
N LEU A 124 59.12 -56.68 -64.78
CA LEU A 124 58.96 -55.33 -64.23
C LEU A 124 57.52 -54.84 -64.30
N HIS A 125 56.80 -55.11 -65.40
CA HIS A 125 55.37 -54.80 -65.51
C HIS A 125 54.55 -55.60 -64.49
N GLN A 126 54.75 -56.90 -64.37
CA GLN A 126 54.08 -57.72 -63.36
C GLN A 126 54.34 -57.22 -61.94
N ARG A 127 55.57 -56.81 -61.63
CA ARG A 127 55.92 -56.22 -60.33
C ARG A 127 55.29 -54.84 -60.12
N ALA A 128 55.20 -54.02 -61.16
CA ALA A 128 54.52 -52.73 -61.11
C ALA A 128 53.01 -52.90 -60.89
N ASP A 129 52.38 -53.84 -61.62
CA ASP A 129 50.96 -54.17 -61.49
C ASP A 129 50.64 -54.75 -60.10
N GLN A 130 51.52 -55.60 -59.55
CA GLN A 130 51.39 -56.09 -58.18
C GLN A 130 51.45 -54.94 -57.17
N ARG A 131 52.41 -54.03 -57.31
CA ARG A 131 52.50 -52.84 -56.43
C ARG A 131 51.31 -51.91 -56.57
N LEU A 132 50.78 -51.72 -57.77
CA LEU A 132 49.57 -50.93 -57.99
C LEU A 132 48.37 -51.58 -57.31
N ARG A 133 48.17 -52.90 -57.46
CA ARG A 133 47.10 -53.62 -56.76
C ARG A 133 47.25 -53.57 -55.24
N GLU A 134 48.47 -53.70 -54.72
CA GLU A 134 48.76 -53.57 -53.29
C GLU A 134 48.45 -52.15 -52.78
N ALA A 135 48.84 -51.11 -53.53
CA ALA A 135 48.54 -49.73 -53.19
C ALA A 135 47.03 -49.42 -53.26
N GLU A 136 46.33 -49.91 -54.29
CA GLU A 136 44.88 -49.79 -54.43
C GLU A 136 44.16 -50.48 -53.26
N ALA A 137 44.59 -51.69 -52.88
CA ALA A 137 44.02 -52.40 -51.74
C ALA A 137 44.24 -51.64 -50.41
N GLN A 138 45.42 -51.04 -50.22
CA GLN A 138 45.72 -50.22 -49.04
C GLN A 138 44.87 -48.94 -49.00
N ILE A 139 44.68 -48.27 -50.14
CA ILE A 139 43.82 -47.07 -50.25
C ILE A 139 42.37 -47.44 -49.92
N GLU A 140 41.86 -48.55 -50.45
CA GLU A 140 40.50 -49.01 -50.16
C GLU A 140 40.31 -49.43 -48.69
N GLN A 141 41.32 -50.03 -48.07
CA GLN A 141 41.31 -50.30 -46.62
C GLN A 141 41.31 -49.00 -45.81
N ALA A 142 42.20 -48.05 -46.13
CA ALA A 142 42.27 -46.76 -45.46
C ALA A 142 40.95 -45.96 -45.60
N ARG A 143 40.29 -46.03 -46.77
CA ARG A 143 38.96 -45.43 -46.99
C ARG A 143 37.90 -46.03 -46.09
N LYS A 144 37.86 -47.37 -45.97
CA LYS A 144 36.90 -48.05 -45.09
C LYS A 144 37.15 -47.72 -43.61
N ASP A 145 38.41 -47.69 -43.19
CA ASP A 145 38.77 -47.32 -41.82
C ASP A 145 38.42 -45.85 -41.54
N PHE A 146 38.62 -44.96 -42.52
CA PHE A 146 38.18 -43.57 -42.41
C PHE A 146 36.65 -43.45 -42.34
N GLU A 147 35.90 -44.15 -43.19
CA GLU A 147 34.43 -44.13 -43.15
C GLU A 147 33.87 -44.67 -41.84
N THR A 148 34.46 -45.74 -41.31
CA THR A 148 34.03 -46.32 -40.03
C THR A 148 34.34 -45.40 -38.85
N THR A 149 35.53 -44.79 -38.82
CA THR A 149 35.89 -43.81 -37.79
C THR A 149 35.06 -42.54 -37.88
N LEU A 150 34.75 -42.06 -39.09
CA LEU A 150 33.88 -40.91 -39.31
C LEU A 150 32.44 -41.20 -38.88
N LYS A 151 31.89 -42.38 -39.21
CA LYS A 151 30.58 -42.82 -38.70
C LYS A 151 30.57 -42.92 -37.17
N ALA A 152 31.63 -43.44 -36.57
CA ALA A 152 31.75 -43.53 -35.12
C ALA A 152 31.83 -42.14 -34.46
N ARG A 153 32.58 -41.19 -35.04
CA ARG A 153 32.67 -39.81 -34.57
C ARG A 153 31.34 -39.07 -34.71
N ARG A 154 30.63 -39.24 -35.83
CA ARG A 154 29.28 -38.68 -36.03
C ARG A 154 28.28 -39.22 -35.01
N ALA A 155 28.24 -40.55 -34.83
CA ALA A 155 27.36 -41.16 -33.82
C ALA A 155 27.70 -40.73 -32.39
N ALA A 156 28.98 -40.55 -32.06
CA ALA A 156 29.41 -40.02 -30.76
C ALA A 156 29.01 -38.56 -30.56
N ALA A 157 29.15 -37.73 -31.60
CA ALA A 157 28.74 -36.32 -31.58
C ALA A 157 27.21 -36.18 -31.43
N GLU A 158 26.42 -36.94 -32.20
CA GLU A 158 24.96 -36.99 -32.10
C GLU A 158 24.51 -37.43 -30.70
N LYS A 159 25.16 -38.46 -30.13
CA LYS A 159 24.87 -38.89 -28.76
C LYS A 159 25.19 -37.81 -27.74
N ALA A 160 26.34 -37.15 -27.85
CA ALA A 160 26.71 -36.07 -26.93
C ALA A 160 25.77 -34.87 -27.03
N GLU A 161 25.27 -34.56 -28.23
CA GLU A 161 24.27 -33.52 -28.42
C GLU A 161 22.91 -33.93 -27.85
N ALA A 162 22.46 -35.17 -28.08
CA ALA A 162 21.23 -35.70 -27.50
C ALA A 162 21.28 -35.71 -25.97
N ASP A 163 22.40 -36.09 -25.37
CA ASP A 163 22.60 -36.06 -23.91
C ASP A 163 22.55 -34.62 -23.38
N ARG A 164 23.17 -33.65 -24.07
CA ARG A 164 23.09 -32.22 -23.70
C ARG A 164 21.66 -31.69 -23.80
N ARG A 165 20.94 -32.02 -24.87
CA ARG A 165 19.53 -31.63 -25.04
C ARG A 165 18.67 -32.23 -23.94
N ALA A 166 18.85 -33.51 -23.62
CA ALA A 166 18.12 -34.18 -22.55
C ALA A 166 18.37 -33.55 -21.17
N ILE A 167 19.61 -33.15 -20.86
CA ILE A 167 19.94 -32.44 -19.62
C ILE A 167 19.27 -31.06 -19.57
N ILE A 168 19.33 -30.30 -20.67
CA ILE A 168 18.69 -28.98 -20.77
C ILE A 168 17.18 -29.11 -20.62
N ASP A 169 16.55 -30.05 -21.32
CA ASP A 169 15.11 -30.30 -21.24
C ASP A 169 14.71 -30.75 -19.83
N ALA A 170 15.50 -31.59 -19.16
CA ALA A 170 15.25 -31.99 -17.78
C ALA A 170 15.32 -30.80 -16.82
N GLU A 171 16.31 -29.92 -16.98
CA GLU A 171 16.48 -28.72 -16.15
C GLU A 171 15.36 -27.69 -16.42
N ILE A 172 14.96 -27.49 -17.68
CA ILE A 172 13.83 -26.63 -18.06
C ILE A 172 12.54 -27.17 -17.44
N ASN A 173 12.28 -28.47 -17.56
CA ASN A 173 11.10 -29.11 -16.97
C ASN A 173 11.10 -29.03 -15.44
N LYS A 174 12.27 -29.18 -14.80
CA LYS A 174 12.42 -29.02 -13.35
C LYS A 174 12.10 -27.59 -12.93
N ARG A 175 12.69 -26.59 -13.58
CA ARG A 175 12.40 -25.17 -13.30
C ARG A 175 10.96 -24.79 -13.58
N ALA A 176 10.35 -25.34 -14.63
CA ALA A 176 8.94 -25.13 -14.93
C ALA A 176 8.04 -25.69 -13.81
N ARG A 177 8.35 -26.87 -13.27
CA ARG A 177 7.63 -27.45 -12.12
C ARG A 177 7.84 -26.64 -10.84
N GLU A 178 9.06 -26.18 -10.57
CA GLU A 178 9.35 -25.31 -9.41
C GLU A 178 8.62 -23.97 -9.53
N ALA A 179 8.62 -23.35 -10.70
CA ALA A 179 7.86 -22.12 -10.96
C ALA A 179 6.35 -22.34 -10.79
N GLN A 180 5.81 -23.45 -11.33
CA GLN A 180 4.40 -23.79 -11.16
C GLN A 180 4.05 -24.03 -9.68
N ALA A 181 4.88 -24.76 -8.93
CA ALA A 181 4.68 -24.99 -7.51
C ALA A 181 4.72 -23.68 -6.70
N MET A 182 5.62 -22.75 -7.03
CA MET A 182 5.67 -21.43 -6.41
C MET A 182 4.44 -20.59 -6.73
N LEU A 183 3.92 -20.67 -7.97
CA LEU A 183 2.66 -20.01 -8.35
C LEU A 183 1.46 -20.61 -7.61
N ASP A 184 1.39 -21.93 -7.47
CA ASP A 184 0.30 -22.60 -6.76
C ASP A 184 0.37 -22.29 -5.26
N GLN A 185 1.56 -22.28 -4.64
CA GLN A 185 1.75 -21.81 -3.26
C GLN A 185 1.39 -20.33 -3.08
N ALA A 186 1.74 -19.47 -4.03
CA ALA A 186 1.37 -18.06 -3.99
C ALA A 186 -0.15 -17.87 -4.09
N LYS A 187 -0.82 -18.65 -4.95
CA LYS A 187 -2.29 -18.65 -5.06
C LYS A 187 -2.95 -19.18 -3.80
N GLU A 188 -2.45 -20.25 -3.20
CA GLU A 188 -2.97 -20.78 -1.94
C GLU A 188 -2.79 -19.78 -0.79
N ARG A 189 -1.63 -19.12 -0.69
CA ARG A 189 -1.41 -18.06 0.31
C ARG A 189 -2.30 -16.86 0.08
N ALA A 190 -2.49 -16.43 -1.17
CA ALA A 190 -3.40 -15.35 -1.50
C ALA A 190 -4.85 -15.72 -1.16
N ALA A 191 -5.29 -16.94 -1.48
CA ALA A 191 -6.62 -17.44 -1.12
C ALA A 191 -6.80 -17.54 0.40
N ALA A 192 -5.79 -18.00 1.13
CA ALA A 192 -5.81 -18.07 2.60
C ALA A 192 -5.89 -16.67 3.23
N LEU A 193 -5.11 -15.70 2.74
CA LEU A 193 -5.16 -14.31 3.22
C LEU A 193 -6.51 -13.66 2.92
N VAL A 194 -7.10 -13.94 1.75
CA VAL A 194 -8.44 -13.45 1.42
C VAL A 194 -9.49 -14.09 2.34
N ALA A 195 -9.44 -15.40 2.56
CA ALA A 195 -10.35 -16.09 3.47
C ALA A 195 -10.22 -15.60 4.92
N GLU A 196 -8.99 -15.36 5.39
CA GLU A 196 -8.72 -14.77 6.71
C GLU A 196 -9.28 -13.36 6.81
N ALA A 197 -9.06 -12.51 5.79
CA ALA A 197 -9.61 -11.16 5.75
C ALA A 197 -11.14 -11.14 5.68
N GLU A 198 -11.76 -12.08 4.95
CA GLU A 198 -13.21 -12.25 4.90
C GLU A 198 -13.76 -12.69 6.27
N GLN A 199 -13.12 -13.64 6.92
CA GLN A 199 -13.50 -14.11 8.25
C GLN A 199 -13.33 -13.00 9.31
N ASP A 200 -12.26 -12.22 9.25
CA ASP A 200 -12.06 -11.05 10.12
C ASP A 200 -13.11 -9.96 9.88
N ALA A 201 -13.48 -9.73 8.61
CA ALA A 201 -14.55 -8.80 8.27
C ALA A 201 -15.91 -9.29 8.79
N GLU A 202 -16.20 -10.58 8.69
CA GLU A 202 -17.41 -11.20 9.22
C GLU A 202 -17.46 -11.15 10.75
N ASN A 203 -16.34 -11.46 11.43
CA ASN A 203 -16.22 -11.33 12.88
C ASN A 203 -16.44 -9.89 13.36
N LYS A 204 -15.86 -8.90 12.67
CA LYS A 204 -16.06 -7.48 12.98
C LYS A 204 -17.50 -7.04 12.75
N ARG A 205 -18.15 -7.50 11.66
CA ARG A 205 -19.57 -7.24 11.40
C ARG A 205 -20.45 -7.87 12.47
N ALA A 206 -20.21 -9.14 12.83
CA ALA A 206 -20.95 -9.82 13.88
C ALA A 206 -20.78 -9.13 15.25
N ALA A 207 -19.57 -8.69 15.59
CA ALA A 207 -19.30 -7.92 16.81
C ALA A 207 -20.02 -6.56 16.80
N ALA A 208 -20.01 -5.85 15.67
CA ALA A 208 -20.73 -4.59 15.51
C ALA A 208 -22.25 -4.78 15.61
N ASP A 209 -22.80 -5.80 14.96
CA ASP A 209 -24.23 -6.14 15.03
C ASP A 209 -24.66 -6.49 16.47
N GLU A 210 -23.82 -7.22 17.20
CA GLU A 210 -24.05 -7.53 18.62
C GLU A 210 -24.01 -6.26 19.49
N GLN A 211 -23.05 -5.35 19.26
CA GLN A 211 -23.02 -4.06 19.94
C GLN A 211 -24.24 -3.20 19.60
N THR A 212 -24.68 -3.18 18.34
CA THR A 212 -25.92 -2.50 17.94
C THR A 212 -27.13 -3.11 18.64
N ARG A 213 -27.24 -4.45 18.72
CA ARG A 213 -28.33 -5.12 19.47
C ARG A 213 -28.30 -4.76 20.94
N GLN A 214 -27.13 -4.74 21.56
CA GLN A 214 -26.97 -4.37 22.98
C GLN A 214 -27.36 -2.90 23.22
N LEU A 215 -26.97 -1.98 22.33
CA LEU A 215 -27.38 -0.57 22.41
C LEU A 215 -28.88 -0.40 22.20
N VAL A 216 -29.47 -1.09 21.22
CA VAL A 216 -30.93 -1.06 21.00
C VAL A 216 -31.66 -1.59 22.23
N ALA A 217 -31.25 -2.74 22.78
CA ALA A 217 -31.83 -3.29 23.99
C ALA A 217 -31.64 -2.36 25.21
N HIS A 218 -30.51 -1.66 25.30
CA HIS A 218 -30.28 -0.68 26.35
C HIS A 218 -31.19 0.54 26.21
N VAL A 219 -31.36 1.07 25.00
CA VAL A 219 -32.27 2.18 24.71
C VAL A 219 -33.73 1.79 24.96
N GLU A 220 -34.13 0.57 24.58
CA GLU A 220 -35.47 0.05 24.87
C GLU A 220 -35.71 -0.07 26.37
N ARG A 221 -34.73 -0.57 27.13
CA ARG A 221 -34.80 -0.63 28.59
C ARG A 221 -34.90 0.75 29.22
N LEU A 222 -34.07 1.72 28.79
CA LEU A 222 -34.14 3.10 29.27
C LEU A 222 -35.48 3.76 28.92
N ARG A 223 -36.05 3.47 27.74
CA ARG A 223 -37.40 3.94 27.38
C ARG A 223 -38.48 3.31 28.26
N ALA A 224 -38.38 2.03 28.56
CA ALA A 224 -39.31 1.35 29.47
C ALA A 224 -39.20 1.91 30.90
N GLU A 225 -37.99 2.09 31.41
CA GLU A 225 -37.74 2.72 32.73
C GLU A 225 -38.27 4.16 32.77
N ALA A 226 -38.02 4.96 31.73
CA ALA A 226 -38.55 6.32 31.63
C ALA A 226 -40.08 6.35 31.52
N GLN A 227 -40.69 5.37 30.86
CA GLN A 227 -42.14 5.26 30.79
C GLN A 227 -42.74 4.86 32.13
N GLN A 228 -42.13 3.88 32.82
CA GLN A 228 -42.54 3.49 34.17
C GLN A 228 -42.44 4.66 35.15
N LEU A 229 -41.35 5.43 35.11
CA LEU A 229 -41.19 6.59 35.99
C LEU A 229 -42.23 7.69 35.70
N LYS A 230 -42.66 7.84 34.44
CA LYS A 230 -43.77 8.73 34.08
C LYS A 230 -45.10 8.21 34.59
N ASP A 231 -45.38 6.92 34.44
CA ASP A 231 -46.63 6.30 34.89
C ASP A 231 -46.73 6.34 36.42
N ASP A 232 -45.63 6.07 37.14
CA ASP A 232 -45.52 6.18 38.59
C ASP A 232 -45.70 7.63 39.07
N ALA A 233 -45.08 8.59 38.38
CA ALA A 233 -45.25 10.01 38.70
C ALA A 233 -46.69 10.49 38.43
N ALA A 234 -47.34 10.00 37.37
CA ALA A 234 -48.74 10.29 37.08
C ALA A 234 -49.65 9.71 38.16
N LEU A 235 -49.43 8.45 38.57
CA LEU A 235 -50.18 7.82 39.65
C LEU A 235 -50.01 8.56 40.98
N ALA A 236 -48.77 8.95 41.32
CA ALA A 236 -48.49 9.73 42.53
C ALA A 236 -49.15 11.12 42.49
N ALA A 237 -49.18 11.77 41.33
CA ALA A 237 -49.87 13.05 41.14
C ALA A 237 -51.39 12.88 41.28
N GLU A 238 -51.97 11.84 40.69
CA GLU A 238 -53.40 11.53 40.83
C GLU A 238 -53.78 11.24 42.29
N GLN A 239 -52.95 10.47 43.00
CA GLN A 239 -53.13 10.20 44.44
C GLN A 239 -53.05 11.48 45.27
N ALA A 240 -52.05 12.33 45.03
CA ALA A 240 -51.92 13.61 45.74
C ALA A 240 -53.11 14.54 45.49
N VAL A 241 -53.63 14.59 44.26
CA VAL A 241 -54.84 15.36 43.92
C VAL A 241 -56.08 14.76 44.59
N ALA A 242 -56.22 13.44 44.63
CA ALA A 242 -57.33 12.77 45.30
C ALA A 242 -57.31 13.03 46.82
N GLU A 243 -56.15 12.90 47.46
CA GLU A 243 -55.98 13.22 48.89
C GLU A 243 -56.22 14.70 49.19
N ALA A 244 -55.77 15.60 48.32
CA ALA A 244 -56.02 17.04 48.47
C ALA A 244 -57.51 17.36 48.34
N ARG A 245 -58.22 16.71 47.40
CA ARG A 245 -59.68 16.83 47.26
C ARG A 245 -60.40 16.30 48.49
N GLU A 246 -60.04 15.12 48.98
CA GLU A 246 -60.67 14.55 50.17
C GLU A 246 -60.44 15.45 51.40
N LYS A 247 -59.24 16.01 51.57
CA LYS A 247 -58.97 17.00 52.63
C LYS A 247 -59.79 18.27 52.45
N ALA A 248 -59.91 18.79 51.23
CA ALA A 248 -60.73 19.95 50.94
C ALA A 248 -62.22 19.69 51.23
N ASP A 249 -62.74 18.52 50.84
CA ASP A 249 -64.12 18.11 51.10
C ASP A 249 -64.38 17.93 52.60
N ARG A 250 -63.43 17.38 53.36
CA ARG A 250 -63.51 17.28 54.82
C ARG A 250 -63.53 18.66 55.47
N ILE A 251 -62.64 19.57 55.09
CA ILE A 251 -62.61 20.94 55.61
C ILE A 251 -63.91 21.67 55.28
N ALA A 252 -64.43 21.50 54.07
CA ALA A 252 -65.70 22.09 53.65
C ALA A 252 -66.87 21.55 54.49
N ALA A 253 -66.94 20.24 54.70
CA ALA A 253 -67.97 19.60 55.52
C ALA A 253 -67.88 20.01 57.00
N GLU A 254 -66.67 20.11 57.56
CA GLU A 254 -66.44 20.59 58.92
C GLU A 254 -66.86 22.06 59.08
N ALA A 255 -66.50 22.91 58.13
CA ALA A 255 -66.89 24.32 58.12
C ALA A 255 -68.42 24.50 57.96
N GLU A 256 -69.06 23.68 57.11
CA GLU A 256 -70.52 23.69 56.95
C GLU A 256 -71.23 23.22 58.23
N ALA A 257 -70.75 22.14 58.86
CA ALA A 257 -71.28 21.65 60.12
C ALA A 257 -71.09 22.67 61.26
N GLU A 258 -69.96 23.37 61.32
CA GLU A 258 -69.73 24.44 62.29
C GLU A 258 -70.64 25.65 62.03
N ALA A 259 -70.83 26.04 60.77
CA ALA A 259 -71.76 27.10 60.39
C ALA A 259 -73.21 26.74 60.75
N GLU A 260 -73.63 25.48 60.56
CA GLU A 260 -74.94 24.99 60.98
C GLU A 260 -75.10 25.01 62.51
N ARG A 261 -74.08 24.57 63.26
CA ARG A 261 -74.09 24.66 64.73
C ARG A 261 -74.22 26.10 65.21
N LYS A 262 -73.45 27.03 64.64
CA LYS A 262 -73.53 28.46 64.98
C LYS A 262 -74.88 29.05 64.62
N ARG A 263 -75.46 28.68 63.47
CA ARG A 263 -76.82 29.09 63.11
C ARG A 263 -77.85 28.56 64.10
N ALA A 264 -77.75 27.30 64.53
CA ALA A 264 -78.66 26.71 65.50
C ALA A 264 -78.51 27.33 66.89
N GLU A 265 -77.28 27.61 67.35
CA GLU A 265 -76.98 28.35 68.58
C GLU A 265 -77.63 29.72 68.55
N HIS A 266 -77.38 30.53 67.50
CA HIS A 266 -77.99 31.84 67.37
C HIS A 266 -79.52 31.80 67.24
N GLU A 267 -80.07 30.79 66.58
CA GLU A 267 -81.53 30.63 66.49
C GLU A 267 -82.14 30.25 67.85
N ALA A 268 -81.43 29.48 68.69
CA ALA A 268 -81.83 29.20 70.06
C ALA A 268 -81.75 30.47 70.93
N GLU A 269 -80.64 31.22 70.87
CA GLU A 269 -80.48 32.50 71.58
C GLU A 269 -81.57 33.50 71.19
N LEU A 270 -81.91 33.61 69.90
CA LEU A 270 -83.00 34.45 69.43
C LEU A 270 -84.37 33.98 69.94
N ARG A 271 -84.59 32.67 70.06
CA ARG A 271 -85.83 32.13 70.66
C ARG A 271 -85.91 32.44 72.14
N ASP A 272 -84.82 32.31 72.88
CA ASP A 272 -84.77 32.60 74.31
C ASP A 272 -84.99 34.10 74.55
N LEU A 273 -84.29 34.97 73.82
CA LEU A 273 -84.48 36.42 73.88
C LEU A 273 -85.90 36.83 73.52
N ARG A 274 -86.50 36.19 72.51
CA ARG A 274 -87.91 36.44 72.15
C ARG A 274 -88.87 36.00 73.24
N THR A 275 -88.60 34.87 73.90
CA THR A 275 -89.41 34.36 75.01
C THR A 275 -89.30 35.31 76.20
N GLU A 276 -88.09 35.71 76.57
CA GLU A 276 -87.84 36.67 77.64
C GLU A 276 -88.51 38.04 77.35
N ALA A 277 -88.45 38.52 76.10
CA ALA A 277 -89.13 39.75 75.70
C ALA A 277 -90.65 39.65 75.83
N VAL A 278 -91.24 38.49 75.48
CA VAL A 278 -92.68 38.23 75.64
C VAL A 278 -93.05 38.19 77.13
N GLU A 279 -92.29 37.46 77.95
CA GLU A 279 -92.52 37.38 79.39
C GLU A 279 -92.38 38.75 80.08
N ASN A 280 -91.39 39.56 79.71
CA ASN A 280 -91.22 40.91 80.21
C ASN A 280 -92.38 41.84 79.77
N LEU A 281 -92.85 41.70 78.52
CA LEU A 281 -94.05 42.42 78.05
C LEU A 281 -95.31 42.00 78.80
N GLU A 282 -95.48 40.71 79.10
CA GLU A 282 -96.60 40.21 79.89
C GLU A 282 -96.54 40.69 81.34
N ARG A 283 -95.35 40.67 81.96
CA ARG A 283 -95.12 41.23 83.29
C ARG A 283 -95.45 42.72 83.32
N PHE A 284 -94.96 43.49 82.35
CA PHE A 284 -95.27 44.92 82.23
C PHE A 284 -96.77 45.17 82.02
N LYS A 285 -97.47 44.33 81.24
CA LYS A 285 -98.93 44.40 81.08
C LYS A 285 -99.66 44.12 82.40
N GLN A 286 -99.25 43.10 83.15
CA GLN A 286 -99.85 42.78 84.46
C GLN A 286 -99.59 43.90 85.48
N GLU A 287 -98.37 44.43 85.54
CA GLU A 287 -98.00 45.56 86.40
C GLU A 287 -98.81 46.82 86.05
N THR A 288 -98.97 47.13 84.76
CA THR A 288 -99.80 48.26 84.33
C THR A 288 -101.29 48.04 84.58
N GLU A 289 -101.80 46.81 84.44
CA GLU A 289 -103.19 46.47 84.74
C GLU A 289 -103.48 46.55 86.25
N THR A 290 -102.60 46.01 87.08
CA THR A 290 -102.71 46.13 88.55
C THR A 290 -102.60 47.59 88.99
N PHE A 291 -101.67 48.37 88.43
CA PHE A 291 -101.57 49.81 88.70
C PHE A 291 -102.86 50.54 88.30
N ALA A 292 -103.42 50.26 87.12
CA ALA A 292 -104.68 50.85 86.68
C ALA A 292 -105.87 50.46 87.57
N GLN A 293 -105.91 49.21 88.07
CA GLN A 293 -106.92 48.76 89.04
C GLN A 293 -106.79 49.47 90.39
N THR A 294 -105.57 49.65 90.89
CA THR A 294 -105.31 50.39 92.13
C THR A 294 -105.75 51.85 92.00
N VAL A 295 -105.33 52.54 90.93
CA VAL A 295 -105.75 53.93 90.66
C VAL A 295 -107.27 54.05 90.53
N ARG A 296 -107.94 53.08 89.87
CA ARG A 296 -109.40 53.07 89.77
C ARG A 296 -110.06 52.88 91.14
N THR A 297 -109.56 51.97 91.96
CA THR A 297 -110.10 51.69 93.30
C THR A 297 -109.89 52.89 94.23
N GLU A 298 -108.72 53.53 94.18
CA GLU A 298 -108.43 54.76 94.91
C GLU A 298 -109.35 55.90 94.47
N ALA A 299 -109.55 56.09 93.17
CA ALA A 299 -110.48 57.09 92.64
C ALA A 299 -111.95 56.81 93.03
N GLU A 300 -112.38 55.54 93.05
CA GLU A 300 -113.72 55.15 93.51
C GLU A 300 -113.90 55.38 95.01
N ASN A 301 -112.89 55.06 95.82
CA ASN A 301 -112.89 55.33 97.27
C ASN A 301 -112.93 56.83 97.56
N GLU A 302 -112.14 57.63 96.84
CA GLU A 302 -112.11 59.08 96.98
C GLU A 302 -113.42 59.73 96.51
N ALA A 303 -114.01 59.26 95.40
CA ALA A 303 -115.34 59.67 94.98
C ALA A 303 -116.43 59.32 96.01
N THR A 304 -116.30 58.17 96.68
CA THR A 304 -117.22 57.76 97.75
C THR A 304 -117.05 58.61 99.01
N ARG A 305 -115.80 58.95 99.37
CA ARG A 305 -115.49 59.88 100.48
C ARG A 305 -116.07 61.26 100.21
N LEU A 306 -115.84 61.83 99.02
CA LEU A 306 -116.40 63.12 98.61
C LEU A 306 -117.95 63.11 98.61
N ARG A 307 -118.59 62.01 98.22
CA ARG A 307 -120.06 61.88 98.32
C ARG A 307 -120.56 61.82 99.76
N ALA A 308 -119.83 61.16 100.65
CA ALA A 308 -120.16 61.12 102.09
C ALA A 308 -119.97 62.50 102.73
N GLU A 309 -118.84 63.17 102.47
CA GLU A 309 -118.58 64.54 102.92
C GLU A 309 -119.62 65.54 102.36
N ALA A 310 -120.07 65.37 101.11
CA ALA A 310 -121.13 66.19 100.54
C ALA A 310 -122.51 65.90 101.15
N ALA A 311 -122.81 64.64 101.50
CA ALA A 311 -124.04 64.25 102.18
C ALA A 311 -124.09 64.75 103.63
N ASP A 312 -122.98 64.67 104.35
CA ASP A 312 -122.85 65.18 105.72
C ASP A 312 -122.97 66.72 105.74
N ASN A 313 -122.32 67.42 104.80
CA ASN A 313 -122.49 68.86 104.62
C ASN A 313 -123.95 69.22 104.29
N ALA A 314 -124.61 68.52 103.37
CA ALA A 314 -126.01 68.77 103.02
C ALA A 314 -126.99 68.50 104.19
N THR A 315 -126.61 67.62 105.12
CA THR A 315 -127.38 67.33 106.34
C THR A 315 -127.18 68.43 107.37
N LEU A 316 -125.95 68.91 107.55
CA LEU A 316 -125.59 70.05 108.40
C LEU A 316 -126.34 71.33 107.96
N THR A 317 -126.33 71.64 106.65
CA THR A 317 -127.00 72.84 106.11
C THR A 317 -128.53 72.77 106.25
N ARG A 318 -129.14 71.56 106.26
CA ARG A 318 -130.59 71.38 106.46
C ARG A 318 -131.02 71.58 107.92
N THR A 319 -130.20 71.18 108.88
CA THR A 319 -130.45 71.43 110.30
C THR A 319 -130.21 72.89 110.68
N GLU A 320 -129.16 73.51 110.14
CA GLU A 320 -128.86 74.92 110.38
C GLU A 320 -129.92 75.86 109.77
N ALA A 321 -130.43 75.55 108.57
CA ALA A 321 -131.50 76.32 107.92
C ALA A 321 -132.89 76.18 108.60
N ALA A 322 -133.14 75.09 109.34
CA ALA A 322 -134.41 74.87 110.06
C ALA A 322 -134.48 75.66 111.38
N ASP A 323 -133.35 75.87 112.06
CA ASP A 323 -133.25 76.65 113.29
C ASP A 323 -133.05 78.17 113.02
N GLU A 324 -132.41 78.55 111.90
CA GLU A 324 -132.28 79.97 111.48
C GLU A 324 -133.59 80.59 110.98
N ALA A 325 -134.49 79.84 110.34
CA ALA A 325 -135.80 80.33 109.88
C ALA A 325 -136.76 80.73 111.03
N LYS A 326 -136.46 80.32 112.27
CA LYS A 326 -137.21 80.68 113.49
C LYS A 326 -136.60 81.90 114.19
N ARG A 327 -135.30 82.15 114.04
CA ARG A 327 -134.56 83.29 114.61
C ARG A 327 -134.59 84.54 113.71
N LEU A 328 -134.57 84.36 112.38
CA LEU A 328 -134.60 85.42 111.37
C LEU A 328 -135.94 86.20 111.30
N ARG A 329 -137.04 85.71 111.89
CA ARG A 329 -138.30 86.48 112.01
C ARG A 329 -138.32 87.49 113.16
N GLN A 330 -137.39 87.42 114.12
CA GLN A 330 -137.32 88.34 115.26
C GLN A 330 -136.14 89.33 115.19
N GLU A 331 -135.09 88.99 114.43
CA GLU A 331 -133.88 89.82 114.31
C GLU A 331 -133.88 90.75 113.07
N ALA A 332 -134.74 90.48 112.07
CA ALA A 332 -134.98 91.33 110.88
C ALA A 332 -135.57 92.72 111.20
N GLN A 333 -135.77 93.06 112.48
CA GLN A 333 -136.29 94.35 112.92
C GLN A 333 -135.22 95.23 113.61
N ARG A 334 -133.96 94.79 113.82
CA ARG A 334 -133.02 95.54 114.68
C ARG A 334 -131.57 95.69 114.23
N ARG A 335 -131.10 95.08 113.14
CA ARG A 335 -129.69 95.20 112.70
C ARG A 335 -129.50 95.62 111.25
N LEU A 336 -130.45 96.41 110.75
CA LEU A 336 -130.37 97.09 109.46
C LEU A 336 -129.53 98.39 109.52
N GLU A 337 -128.87 98.72 110.64
CA GLU A 337 -128.25 100.06 110.81
C GLU A 337 -126.83 100.11 111.44
N GLU A 338 -126.16 99.03 111.90
CA GLU A 338 -124.93 99.20 112.72
C GLU A 338 -123.64 98.42 112.34
N ALA A 339 -123.56 97.64 111.26
CA ALA A 339 -122.35 96.82 110.99
C ALA A 339 -121.76 96.93 109.57
N GLU A 340 -121.76 98.14 109.01
CA GLU A 340 -121.15 98.49 107.71
C GLU A 340 -119.66 98.90 107.78
N ALA A 341 -118.89 98.67 108.87
CA ALA A 341 -117.60 99.38 109.03
C ALA A 341 -116.29 98.58 109.31
N GLU A 342 -116.27 97.27 109.61
CA GLU A 342 -115.05 96.69 110.23
C GLU A 342 -114.58 95.30 109.78
N ALA A 343 -114.69 94.92 108.51
CA ALA A 343 -114.08 93.66 108.07
C ALA A 343 -113.40 93.70 106.70
N GLN A 344 -112.90 94.88 106.31
CA GLN A 344 -111.98 95.05 105.17
C GLN A 344 -110.49 94.90 105.54
N ARG A 345 -110.13 94.26 106.68
CA ARG A 345 -108.74 94.36 107.20
C ARG A 345 -107.88 93.10 107.32
N VAL A 346 -108.35 91.86 107.11
CA VAL A 346 -107.56 90.71 107.64
C VAL A 346 -107.27 89.54 106.70
N THR A 347 -107.74 89.46 105.47
CA THR A 347 -107.37 88.31 104.62
C THR A 347 -106.76 88.72 103.29
N ALA A 348 -105.84 89.70 103.38
CA ALA A 348 -104.83 90.03 102.38
C ALA A 348 -103.52 89.24 102.59
N GLU A 349 -103.53 88.16 103.39
CA GLU A 349 -102.30 87.53 103.91
C GLU A 349 -102.13 86.05 103.52
N THR A 350 -102.95 85.50 102.61
CA THR A 350 -102.95 84.05 102.29
C THR A 350 -102.81 83.69 100.80
N GLU A 351 -102.50 84.65 99.93
CA GLU A 351 -102.26 84.40 98.50
C GLU A 351 -100.77 84.21 98.15
N GLU A 352 -99.84 84.51 99.06
CA GLU A 352 -98.39 84.50 98.82
C GLU A 352 -97.74 83.10 98.83
N LYS A 353 -98.49 82.03 99.19
CA LYS A 353 -97.93 80.66 99.35
C LYS A 353 -98.22 79.69 98.21
N VAL A 354 -99.10 80.01 97.27
CA VAL A 354 -99.49 79.07 96.19
C VAL A 354 -98.55 79.16 94.97
N ALA A 355 -97.80 80.25 94.81
CA ALA A 355 -96.88 80.44 93.67
C ALA A 355 -95.52 79.74 93.81
N LYS A 356 -95.14 79.25 95.00
CA LYS A 356 -93.81 78.63 95.23
C LYS A 356 -93.71 77.14 94.85
N LEU A 357 -94.82 76.41 94.75
CA LEU A 357 -94.80 74.94 94.52
C LEU A 357 -94.88 74.53 93.04
N ALA A 358 -95.07 75.47 92.11
CA ALA A 358 -95.11 75.16 90.67
C ALA A 358 -93.72 75.22 89.99
N ALA A 359 -92.73 75.88 90.59
CA ALA A 359 -91.40 76.06 90.00
C ALA A 359 -90.41 74.91 90.30
N GLU A 360 -90.64 74.11 91.35
CA GLU A 360 -89.74 73.02 91.76
C GLU A 360 -89.94 71.72 90.97
N ALA A 361 -91.05 71.58 90.22
CA ALA A 361 -91.37 70.36 89.46
C ALA A 361 -90.79 70.33 88.02
N GLU A 362 -90.36 71.48 87.49
CA GLU A 362 -89.90 71.59 86.09
C GLU A 362 -88.36 71.47 85.93
N GLU A 363 -87.59 71.71 87.00
CA GLU A 363 -86.13 71.61 87.01
C GLU A 363 -85.63 70.15 87.14
N ALA A 364 -86.37 69.29 87.86
CA ALA A 364 -86.04 67.87 88.03
C ALA A 364 -86.24 67.04 86.75
N ALA A 365 -87.06 67.50 85.80
CA ALA A 365 -87.35 66.81 84.55
C ALA A 365 -86.31 67.08 83.44
N ARG A 366 -85.52 68.16 83.53
CA ARG A 366 -84.43 68.48 82.59
C ARG A 366 -83.12 67.74 82.91
N ALA A 367 -82.79 67.57 84.19
CA ALA A 367 -81.55 66.93 84.63
C ALA A 367 -81.44 65.42 84.28
N GLN A 368 -82.57 64.72 84.12
CA GLN A 368 -82.59 63.30 83.73
C GLN A 368 -82.42 63.08 82.21
N ARG A 369 -82.83 64.04 81.36
CA ARG A 369 -82.72 63.89 79.89
C ARG A 369 -81.32 64.18 79.36
N GLU A 370 -80.58 65.10 79.99
CA GLU A 370 -79.20 65.43 79.60
C GLU A 370 -78.18 64.35 80.03
N ALA A 371 -78.49 63.55 81.07
CA ALA A 371 -77.64 62.44 81.51
C ALA A 371 -77.74 61.21 80.58
N ALA A 372 -78.91 60.95 79.99
CA ALA A 372 -79.15 59.81 79.10
C ALA A 372 -78.59 60.02 77.67
N GLU A 373 -78.55 61.26 77.17
CA GLU A 373 -77.94 61.57 75.85
C GLU A 373 -76.40 61.57 75.87
N ALA A 374 -75.77 61.91 77.01
CA ALA A 374 -74.31 61.91 77.16
C ALA A 374 -73.70 60.49 77.26
N GLU A 375 -74.45 59.51 77.78
CA GLU A 375 -74.02 58.11 77.88
C GLU A 375 -74.19 57.37 76.53
N ALA A 376 -75.22 57.70 75.76
CA ALA A 376 -75.47 57.12 74.44
C ALA A 376 -74.43 57.56 73.38
N LEU A 377 -73.94 58.81 73.44
CA LEU A 377 -72.87 59.33 72.57
C LEU A 377 -71.48 58.77 72.92
N ARG A 378 -71.21 58.49 74.20
CA ARG A 378 -69.95 57.85 74.63
C ARG A 378 -69.84 56.40 74.17
N LEU A 379 -70.93 55.64 74.26
CA LEU A 379 -70.98 54.23 73.85
C LEU A 379 -70.87 54.06 72.32
N THR A 380 -71.40 55.00 71.54
CA THR A 380 -71.26 55.01 70.07
C THR A 380 -69.87 55.42 69.61
N GLU A 381 -69.23 56.41 70.23
CA GLU A 381 -67.83 56.76 69.92
C GLU A 381 -66.83 55.67 70.33
N GLU A 382 -67.09 54.94 71.42
CA GLU A 382 -66.23 53.84 71.89
C GLU A 382 -66.34 52.62 70.96
N THR A 383 -67.56 52.24 70.57
CA THR A 383 -67.80 51.16 69.60
C THR A 383 -67.33 51.49 68.18
N GLU A 384 -67.40 52.75 67.74
CA GLU A 384 -66.79 53.18 66.47
C GLU A 384 -65.26 53.13 66.53
N ARG A 385 -64.62 53.57 67.64
CA ARG A 385 -63.16 53.46 67.80
C ARG A 385 -62.67 52.00 67.85
N GLU A 386 -63.43 51.11 68.48
CA GLU A 386 -63.08 49.69 68.59
C GLU A 386 -63.31 48.93 67.27
N THR A 387 -64.37 49.27 66.52
CA THR A 387 -64.60 48.73 65.17
C THR A 387 -63.63 49.29 64.13
N GLN A 388 -63.19 50.54 64.26
CA GLN A 388 -62.10 51.10 63.43
C GLN A 388 -60.78 50.40 63.72
N ARG A 389 -60.45 50.16 65.00
CA ARG A 389 -59.21 49.50 65.41
C ARG A 389 -59.15 48.03 64.97
N LEU A 390 -60.26 47.29 65.08
CA LEU A 390 -60.34 45.93 64.54
C LEU A 390 -60.29 45.88 63.00
N ARG A 391 -60.78 46.91 62.31
CA ARG A 391 -60.62 47.03 60.83
C ARG A 391 -59.20 47.37 60.42
N ASP A 392 -58.52 48.24 61.15
CA ASP A 392 -57.13 48.60 60.87
C ASP A 392 -56.17 47.43 61.20
N GLU A 393 -56.40 46.72 62.31
CA GLU A 393 -55.65 45.51 62.67
C GLU A 393 -55.89 44.36 61.67
N ALA A 394 -57.12 44.17 61.17
CA ALA A 394 -57.41 43.19 60.11
C ALA A 394 -56.84 43.60 58.74
N ALA A 395 -56.81 44.89 58.41
CA ALA A 395 -56.21 45.40 57.18
C ALA A 395 -54.68 45.31 57.20
N ASP A 396 -54.04 45.51 58.35
CA ASP A 396 -52.60 45.37 58.51
C ASP A 396 -52.15 43.90 58.59
N ALA A 397 -52.94 43.03 59.22
CA ALA A 397 -52.72 41.58 59.14
C ALA A 397 -52.85 41.07 57.69
N SER A 398 -53.86 41.53 56.93
CA SER A 398 -54.03 41.17 55.52
C SER A 398 -52.94 41.76 54.60
N ARG A 399 -52.38 42.93 54.94
CA ARG A 399 -51.21 43.50 54.24
C ARG A 399 -49.93 42.70 54.53
N GLN A 400 -49.67 42.35 55.79
CA GLN A 400 -48.50 41.55 56.16
C GLN A 400 -48.55 40.15 55.55
N GLU A 401 -49.73 39.52 55.46
CA GLU A 401 -49.89 38.23 54.79
C GLU A 401 -49.65 38.34 53.28
N ARG A 402 -50.14 39.42 52.63
CA ARG A 402 -49.90 39.67 51.21
C ARG A 402 -48.43 39.97 50.91
N GLU A 403 -47.77 40.81 51.70
CA GLU A 403 -46.34 41.09 51.54
C GLU A 403 -45.50 39.83 51.79
N ALA A 404 -45.83 39.01 52.79
CA ALA A 404 -45.15 37.74 53.03
C ALA A 404 -45.35 36.75 51.87
N ALA A 405 -46.57 36.64 51.33
CA ALA A 405 -46.87 35.81 50.18
C ALA A 405 -46.17 36.30 48.89
N GLU A 406 -46.10 37.62 48.67
CA GLU A 406 -45.44 38.21 47.51
C GLU A 406 -43.91 38.08 47.59
N THR A 407 -43.34 38.18 48.80
CA THR A 407 -41.91 37.96 49.06
C THR A 407 -41.55 36.48 48.90
N ALA A 408 -42.40 35.55 49.36
CA ALA A 408 -42.22 34.11 49.16
C ALA A 408 -42.35 33.72 47.67
N ALA A 409 -43.31 34.31 46.95
CA ALA A 409 -43.47 34.10 45.51
C ALA A 409 -42.28 34.65 44.71
N ARG A 410 -41.75 35.82 45.06
CA ARG A 410 -40.51 36.38 44.47
C ARG A 410 -39.29 35.52 44.76
N ARG A 411 -39.12 35.05 45.99
CA ARG A 411 -38.03 34.12 46.34
C ARG A 411 -38.09 32.82 45.53
N LEU A 412 -39.28 32.25 45.37
CA LEU A 412 -39.46 31.03 44.58
C LEU A 412 -39.18 31.28 43.08
N THR A 413 -39.54 32.44 42.55
CA THR A 413 -39.22 32.80 41.15
C THR A 413 -37.74 33.10 40.94
N GLU A 414 -37.08 33.74 41.90
CA GLU A 414 -35.62 33.97 41.86
C GLU A 414 -34.82 32.67 42.03
N GLU A 415 -35.22 31.78 42.94
CA GLU A 415 -34.58 30.47 43.13
C GLU A 415 -34.80 29.56 41.91
N THR A 416 -36.00 29.54 41.32
CA THR A 416 -36.25 28.76 40.09
C THR A 416 -35.55 29.35 38.87
N ALA A 417 -35.42 30.67 38.77
CA ALA A 417 -34.64 31.33 37.72
C ALA A 417 -33.14 31.04 37.88
N ALA A 418 -32.60 31.09 39.11
CA ALA A 418 -31.21 30.77 39.40
C ALA A 418 -30.89 29.28 39.14
N GLU A 419 -31.80 28.38 39.51
CA GLU A 419 -31.64 26.93 39.25
C GLU A 419 -31.75 26.62 37.74
N ALA A 420 -32.62 27.33 37.01
CA ALA A 420 -32.71 27.23 35.56
C ALA A 420 -31.48 27.80 34.84
N GLU A 421 -30.89 28.92 35.33
CA GLU A 421 -29.61 29.42 34.84
C GLU A 421 -28.47 28.45 35.16
N ARG A 422 -28.44 27.86 36.35
CA ARG A 422 -27.44 26.88 36.77
C ARG A 422 -27.48 25.64 35.87
N LEU A 423 -28.68 25.09 35.60
CA LEU A 423 -28.86 23.95 34.71
C LEU A 423 -28.52 24.29 33.25
N ARG A 424 -28.85 25.50 32.77
CA ARG A 424 -28.44 25.97 31.43
C ARG A 424 -26.93 26.17 31.33
N GLY A 425 -26.30 26.71 32.35
CA GLY A 425 -24.85 26.88 32.43
C GLY A 425 -24.11 25.54 32.47
N GLN A 426 -24.64 24.56 33.21
CA GLN A 426 -24.11 23.19 33.22
C GLN A 426 -24.28 22.51 31.85
N ALA A 427 -25.46 22.61 31.24
CA ALA A 427 -25.70 22.04 29.90
C ALA A 427 -24.83 22.71 28.82
N ALA A 428 -24.62 24.02 28.90
CA ALA A 428 -23.74 24.75 27.99
C ALA A 428 -22.27 24.35 28.19
N ALA A 429 -21.80 24.25 29.44
CA ALA A 429 -20.43 23.80 29.74
C ALA A 429 -20.19 22.34 29.31
N GLU A 430 -21.19 21.47 29.44
CA GLU A 430 -21.11 20.09 28.96
C GLU A 430 -21.07 20.02 27.42
N ALA A 431 -21.87 20.85 26.74
CA ALA A 431 -21.84 20.98 25.29
C ALA A 431 -20.51 21.55 24.76
N ASP A 432 -19.95 22.55 25.45
CA ASP A 432 -18.62 23.12 25.15
C ASP A 432 -17.51 22.09 25.39
N LYS A 433 -17.64 21.25 26.42
CA LYS A 433 -16.69 20.17 26.70
C LYS A 433 -16.73 19.08 25.64
N ILE A 434 -17.92 18.64 25.23
CA ILE A 434 -18.08 17.63 24.17
C ILE A 434 -17.57 18.17 22.83
N THR A 435 -17.82 19.44 22.51
CA THR A 435 -17.29 20.05 21.28
C THR A 435 -15.78 20.25 21.33
N ALA A 436 -15.21 20.59 22.48
CA ALA A 436 -13.76 20.66 22.66
C ALA A 436 -13.09 19.26 22.57
N GLU A 437 -13.70 18.23 23.15
CA GLU A 437 -13.23 16.84 23.05
C GLU A 437 -13.33 16.32 21.60
N ALA A 438 -14.44 16.58 20.90
CA ALA A 438 -14.60 16.22 19.49
C ALA A 438 -13.61 16.99 18.59
N ALA A 439 -13.31 18.26 18.89
CA ALA A 439 -12.31 19.04 18.16
C ALA A 439 -10.88 18.52 18.43
N ALA A 440 -10.57 18.11 19.67
CA ALA A 440 -9.29 17.50 20.02
C ALA A 440 -9.11 16.14 19.33
N GLU A 441 -10.16 15.31 19.30
CA GLU A 441 -10.16 14.02 18.61
C GLU A 441 -9.98 14.21 17.10
N ALA A 442 -10.67 15.19 16.50
CA ALA A 442 -10.51 15.53 15.09
C ALA A 442 -9.09 16.04 14.76
N SER A 443 -8.47 16.82 15.65
CA SER A 443 -7.08 17.25 15.51
C SER A 443 -6.11 16.06 15.60
N ARG A 444 -6.31 15.14 16.55
CA ARG A 444 -5.49 13.91 16.65
C ARG A 444 -5.59 13.05 15.41
N ILE A 445 -6.79 12.88 14.86
CA ILE A 445 -6.99 12.10 13.62
C ILE A 445 -6.27 12.77 12.45
N ARG A 446 -6.28 14.11 12.36
CA ARG A 446 -5.54 14.85 11.31
C ARG A 446 -4.04 14.72 11.50
N GLU A 447 -3.52 14.89 12.71
CA GLU A 447 -2.10 14.70 13.01
C GLU A 447 -1.64 13.27 12.67
N HIS A 448 -2.47 12.27 12.96
CA HIS A 448 -2.15 10.87 12.64
C HIS A 448 -2.18 10.61 11.13
N ALA A 449 -3.10 11.25 10.40
CA ALA A 449 -3.17 11.19 8.94
C ALA A 449 -2.00 11.94 8.27
N ASP A 450 -1.61 13.09 8.80
CA ASP A 450 -0.45 13.86 8.34
C ASP A 450 0.85 13.10 8.63
N ALA A 451 0.98 12.47 9.79
CA ALA A 451 2.12 11.60 10.12
C ALA A 451 2.21 10.39 9.18
N ALA A 452 1.08 9.72 8.92
CA ALA A 452 1.03 8.59 7.97
C ALA A 452 1.38 9.03 6.53
N LYS A 453 1.00 10.25 6.14
CA LYS A 453 1.36 10.81 4.84
C LYS A 453 2.86 11.11 4.74
N VAL A 454 3.46 11.69 5.78
CA VAL A 454 4.91 11.94 5.85
C VAL A 454 5.69 10.63 5.82
N GLU A 455 5.21 9.59 6.51
CA GLU A 455 5.83 8.26 6.49
C GLU A 455 5.76 7.61 5.10
N ALA A 456 4.60 7.68 4.43
CA ALA A 456 4.44 7.20 3.07
C ALA A 456 5.30 7.97 2.06
N GLU A 457 5.42 9.30 2.21
CA GLU A 457 6.33 10.11 1.39
C GLU A 457 7.80 9.74 1.64
N ALA A 458 8.19 9.45 2.89
CA ALA A 458 9.53 8.99 3.23
C ALA A 458 9.84 7.58 2.70
N ASP A 459 8.86 6.68 2.68
CA ASP A 459 8.98 5.35 2.05
C ASP A 459 9.16 5.47 0.53
N VAL A 460 8.41 6.37 -0.12
CA VAL A 460 8.55 6.64 -1.56
C VAL A 460 9.92 7.22 -1.89
N GLU A 461 10.43 8.14 -1.08
CA GLU A 461 11.78 8.70 -1.27
C GLU A 461 12.88 7.65 -1.02
N ARG A 462 12.71 6.76 -0.03
CA ARG A 462 13.62 5.61 0.17
C ARG A 462 13.61 4.68 -1.03
N ALA A 463 12.45 4.31 -1.55
CA ALA A 463 12.34 3.47 -2.74
C ALA A 463 12.96 4.13 -3.98
N ARG A 464 12.84 5.46 -4.13
CA ARG A 464 13.50 6.22 -5.22
C ARG A 464 15.02 6.24 -5.07
N ALA A 465 15.53 6.39 -3.84
CA ALA A 465 16.96 6.35 -3.57
C ALA A 465 17.55 4.96 -3.87
N GLU A 466 16.88 3.89 -3.43
CA GLU A 466 17.27 2.51 -3.75
C GLU A 466 17.25 2.25 -5.27
N LEU A 467 16.24 2.74 -5.99
CA LEU A 467 16.19 2.63 -7.45
C LEU A 467 17.37 3.36 -8.11
N ALA A 468 17.72 4.56 -7.63
CA ALA A 468 18.85 5.33 -8.14
C ALA A 468 20.19 4.65 -7.87
N GLU A 469 20.36 3.99 -6.72
CA GLU A 469 21.55 3.18 -6.42
C GLU A 469 21.65 1.97 -7.35
N ILE A 470 20.55 1.24 -7.58
CA ILE A 470 20.50 0.11 -8.51
C ILE A 470 20.83 0.57 -9.95
N GLU A 471 20.31 1.73 -10.37
CA GLU A 471 20.62 2.29 -11.68
C GLU A 471 22.10 2.70 -11.79
N ALA A 472 22.67 3.31 -10.76
CA ALA A 472 24.09 3.66 -10.72
C ALA A 472 25.01 2.42 -10.72
N GLU A 473 24.65 1.37 -9.97
CA GLU A 473 25.36 0.08 -10.00
C GLU A 473 25.27 -0.58 -11.37
N ARG A 474 24.09 -0.57 -11.99
CA ARG A 474 23.90 -1.06 -13.36
C ARG A 474 24.77 -0.29 -14.35
N GLU A 475 24.83 1.03 -14.26
CA GLU A 475 25.67 1.86 -15.13
C GLU A 475 27.17 1.57 -14.93
N ARG A 476 27.62 1.37 -13.69
CA ARG A 476 28.99 0.95 -13.38
C ARG A 476 29.31 -0.40 -13.99
N LEU A 477 28.45 -1.42 -13.79
CA LEU A 477 28.66 -2.75 -14.37
C LEU A 477 28.68 -2.71 -15.91
N VAL A 478 27.86 -1.87 -16.54
CA VAL A 478 27.90 -1.67 -17.99
C VAL A 478 29.17 -0.96 -18.44
N ALA A 479 29.67 0.02 -17.68
CA ALA A 479 30.93 0.69 -17.96
C ALA A 479 32.13 -0.26 -17.82
N ASP A 480 32.15 -1.08 -16.76
CA ASP A 480 33.18 -2.08 -16.51
C ASP A 480 33.19 -3.15 -17.61
N ALA A 481 32.02 -3.68 -17.98
CA ALA A 481 31.90 -4.64 -19.08
C ALA A 481 32.33 -4.06 -20.43
N LYS A 482 32.11 -2.75 -20.66
CA LYS A 482 32.61 -2.06 -21.86
C LYS A 482 34.13 -1.88 -21.82
N ALA A 483 34.69 -1.50 -20.69
CA ALA A 483 36.14 -1.35 -20.52
C ALA A 483 36.86 -2.70 -20.70
N GLU A 484 36.29 -3.78 -20.17
CA GLU A 484 36.82 -5.13 -20.34
C GLU A 484 36.72 -5.62 -21.79
N ALA A 485 35.58 -5.40 -22.45
CA ALA A 485 35.44 -5.68 -23.88
C ALA A 485 36.44 -4.88 -24.72
N GLN A 486 36.71 -3.62 -24.37
CA GLN A 486 37.69 -2.80 -25.07
C GLN A 486 39.12 -3.32 -24.86
N LYS A 487 39.48 -3.75 -23.64
CA LYS A 487 40.78 -4.39 -23.38
C LYS A 487 40.96 -5.66 -24.19
N ILE A 488 39.93 -6.51 -24.27
CA ILE A 488 39.98 -7.75 -25.06
C ILE A 488 40.16 -7.42 -26.55
N LEU A 489 39.47 -6.40 -27.07
CA LEU A 489 39.63 -5.96 -28.46
C LEU A 489 41.02 -5.36 -28.72
N GLU A 490 41.56 -4.57 -27.80
CA GLU A 490 42.92 -4.03 -27.89
C GLU A 490 43.97 -5.16 -27.87
N GLN A 491 43.81 -6.15 -26.99
CA GLN A 491 44.67 -7.34 -26.96
C GLN A 491 44.59 -8.16 -28.24
N ALA A 492 43.38 -8.45 -28.73
CA ALA A 492 43.17 -9.18 -29.98
C ALA A 492 43.77 -8.43 -31.19
N ASN A 493 43.68 -7.10 -31.21
CA ASN A 493 44.32 -6.29 -32.25
C ASN A 493 45.85 -6.34 -32.17
N LEU A 494 46.41 -6.33 -30.96
CA LEU A 494 47.85 -6.39 -30.74
C LEU A 494 48.41 -7.76 -31.12
N GLU A 495 47.69 -8.84 -30.78
CA GLU A 495 47.98 -10.20 -31.25
C GLU A 495 47.87 -10.32 -32.77
N ALA A 496 46.83 -9.72 -33.38
CA ALA A 496 46.68 -9.71 -34.83
C ALA A 496 47.82 -8.94 -35.53
N GLU A 497 48.30 -7.84 -34.94
CA GLU A 497 49.49 -7.12 -35.44
C GLU A 497 50.76 -7.94 -35.28
N GLN A 498 50.94 -8.68 -34.19
CA GLN A 498 52.06 -9.59 -33.99
C GLN A 498 52.06 -10.71 -35.04
N VAL A 499 50.92 -11.38 -35.24
CA VAL A 499 50.78 -12.42 -36.27
C VAL A 499 51.06 -11.88 -37.67
N ARG A 500 50.61 -10.65 -37.98
CA ARG A 500 50.94 -9.99 -39.25
C ARG A 500 52.43 -9.71 -39.39
N SER A 501 53.08 -9.21 -38.34
CA SER A 501 54.52 -8.96 -38.31
C SER A 501 55.32 -10.26 -38.50
N GLU A 502 54.95 -11.33 -37.79
CA GLU A 502 55.56 -12.65 -37.92
C GLU A 502 55.37 -13.22 -39.33
N ARG A 503 54.15 -13.14 -39.88
CA ARG A 503 53.87 -13.50 -41.27
C ARG A 503 54.77 -12.73 -42.23
N ASP A 504 54.90 -11.41 -42.06
CA ASP A 504 55.72 -10.57 -42.95
C ASP A 504 57.21 -10.93 -42.84
N GLN A 505 57.69 -11.30 -41.66
CA GLN A 505 59.03 -11.84 -41.47
C GLN A 505 59.20 -13.18 -42.19
N TYR A 506 58.26 -14.12 -42.03
CA TYR A 506 58.29 -15.41 -42.72
C TYR A 506 58.26 -15.26 -44.24
N VAL A 507 57.44 -14.35 -44.76
CA VAL A 507 57.40 -14.04 -46.19
C VAL A 507 58.73 -13.45 -46.65
N SER A 508 59.30 -12.48 -45.92
CA SER A 508 60.61 -11.92 -46.26
C SER A 508 61.73 -12.97 -46.25
N GLU A 509 61.72 -13.90 -45.28
CA GLU A 509 62.67 -15.00 -45.24
C GLU A 509 62.48 -15.98 -46.39
N ALA A 510 61.22 -16.30 -46.73
CA ALA A 510 60.89 -17.16 -47.86
C ALA A 510 61.33 -16.53 -49.18
N GLU A 511 61.12 -15.23 -49.36
CA GLU A 511 61.59 -14.46 -50.52
C GLU A 511 63.12 -14.47 -50.62
N LYS A 512 63.84 -14.22 -49.52
CA LYS A 512 65.32 -14.32 -49.50
C LYS A 512 65.79 -15.72 -49.86
N LYS A 513 65.16 -16.76 -49.32
CA LYS A 513 65.48 -18.16 -49.65
C LYS A 513 65.19 -18.45 -51.13
N ALA A 514 64.06 -18.00 -51.66
CA ALA A 514 63.71 -18.14 -53.06
C ALA A 514 64.71 -17.41 -53.97
N GLU A 515 65.14 -16.21 -53.61
CA GLU A 515 66.14 -15.44 -54.35
C GLU A 515 67.51 -16.13 -54.32
N THR A 516 67.93 -16.67 -53.17
CA THR A 516 69.17 -17.46 -53.07
C THR A 516 69.09 -18.75 -53.89
N ALA A 517 67.94 -19.42 -53.92
CA ALA A 517 67.71 -20.61 -54.72
C ALA A 517 67.73 -20.28 -56.22
N LYS A 518 67.10 -19.17 -56.63
CA LYS A 518 67.15 -18.66 -58.00
C LYS A 518 68.59 -18.34 -58.42
N ARG A 519 69.35 -17.64 -57.58
CA ARG A 519 70.77 -17.34 -57.86
C ARG A 519 71.60 -18.62 -57.99
N ARG A 520 71.40 -19.60 -57.11
CA ARG A 520 72.07 -20.93 -57.21
C ARG A 520 71.66 -21.66 -58.49
N ALA A 521 70.39 -21.63 -58.88
CA ALA A 521 69.93 -22.23 -60.12
C ALA A 521 70.53 -21.54 -61.35
N GLU A 522 70.68 -20.22 -61.33
CA GLU A 522 71.37 -19.46 -62.38
C GLU A 522 72.88 -19.76 -62.43
N GLU A 523 73.54 -19.91 -61.28
CA GLU A 523 74.96 -20.31 -61.19
C GLU A 523 75.17 -21.77 -61.67
N LEU A 524 74.27 -22.69 -61.30
CA LEU A 524 74.25 -24.06 -61.81
C LEU A 524 73.96 -24.10 -63.32
N SER A 525 73.06 -23.26 -63.81
CA SER A 525 72.79 -23.12 -65.26
C SER A 525 74.00 -22.56 -66.01
N LYS A 526 74.67 -21.54 -65.47
CA LYS A 526 75.90 -20.96 -66.05
C LYS A 526 77.03 -21.99 -66.07
N SER A 527 77.27 -22.70 -64.97
CA SER A 527 78.29 -23.76 -64.90
C SER A 527 77.95 -24.92 -65.82
N ALA A 528 76.71 -25.41 -65.86
CA ALA A 528 76.26 -26.43 -66.81
C ALA A 528 76.43 -25.99 -68.28
N LYS A 529 76.14 -24.73 -68.62
CA LYS A 529 76.41 -24.17 -69.96
C LYS A 529 77.91 -24.11 -70.27
N GLN A 530 78.75 -23.78 -69.29
CA GLN A 530 80.21 -23.78 -69.47
C GLN A 530 80.75 -25.20 -69.63
N THR A 531 80.28 -26.17 -68.85
CA THR A 531 80.65 -27.59 -68.99
C THR A 531 80.18 -28.12 -70.34
N ALA A 532 78.94 -27.88 -70.74
CA ALA A 532 78.43 -28.25 -72.06
C ALA A 532 79.24 -27.61 -73.20
N ARG A 533 79.70 -26.36 -73.05
CA ARG A 533 80.62 -25.72 -74.01
C ARG A 533 81.99 -26.41 -74.04
N ARG A 534 82.59 -26.70 -72.89
CA ARG A 534 83.87 -27.42 -72.79
C ARG A 534 83.78 -28.83 -73.39
N ASP A 535 82.71 -29.55 -73.09
CA ASP A 535 82.46 -30.89 -73.63
C ASP A 535 82.21 -30.80 -75.14
N SER A 536 81.47 -29.80 -75.62
CA SER A 536 81.29 -29.56 -77.06
C SER A 536 82.61 -29.18 -77.74
N GLU A 537 83.46 -28.36 -77.12
CA GLU A 537 84.79 -28.01 -77.62
C GLU A 537 85.74 -29.21 -77.61
N ALA A 538 85.66 -30.09 -76.61
CA ALA A 538 86.40 -31.35 -76.54
C ALA A 538 85.93 -32.35 -77.61
N ILE A 539 84.63 -32.45 -77.86
CA ILE A 539 84.07 -33.24 -78.96
C ILE A 539 84.52 -32.65 -80.31
N LEU A 540 84.50 -31.33 -80.49
CA LEU A 540 84.98 -30.69 -81.71
C LEU A 540 86.50 -30.83 -81.88
N SER A 541 87.28 -30.84 -80.80
CA SER A 541 88.74 -31.02 -80.87
C SER A 541 89.11 -32.46 -81.19
N THR A 542 88.41 -33.45 -80.61
CA THR A 542 88.57 -34.87 -80.94
C THR A 542 88.11 -35.17 -82.36
N ALA A 543 86.98 -34.60 -82.81
CA ALA A 543 86.54 -34.69 -84.20
C ALA A 543 87.53 -34.03 -85.17
N ARG A 544 88.12 -32.87 -84.82
CA ARG A 544 89.17 -32.22 -85.62
C ARG A 544 90.48 -33.02 -85.62
N ALA A 545 90.84 -33.66 -84.51
CA ALA A 545 92.02 -34.53 -84.43
C ALA A 545 91.82 -35.79 -85.28
N GLN A 546 90.63 -36.40 -85.25
CA GLN A 546 90.27 -37.52 -86.12
C GLN A 546 90.22 -37.10 -87.60
N ALA A 547 89.69 -35.92 -87.92
CA ALA A 547 89.72 -35.36 -89.27
C ALA A 547 91.14 -35.05 -89.76
N LYS A 548 92.02 -34.52 -88.89
CA LYS A 548 93.45 -34.34 -89.21
C LYS A 548 94.15 -35.68 -89.43
N LYS A 549 93.85 -36.69 -88.62
CA LYS A 549 94.42 -38.04 -88.76
C LYS A 549 94.01 -38.67 -90.08
N LEU A 550 92.74 -38.54 -90.48
CA LEU A 550 92.23 -38.98 -91.78
C LEU A 550 92.82 -38.19 -92.96
N ILE A 551 93.12 -36.90 -92.78
CA ILE A 551 93.77 -36.06 -93.81
C ILE A 551 95.28 -36.35 -93.92
N GLU A 552 95.97 -36.69 -92.82
CA GLU A 552 97.37 -37.14 -92.83
C GLU A 552 97.52 -38.56 -93.38
N GLU A 553 96.59 -39.47 -93.04
CA GLU A 553 96.48 -40.81 -93.64
C GLU A 553 96.15 -40.74 -95.14
N ALA A 554 95.47 -39.69 -95.61
CA ALA A 554 95.22 -39.43 -97.03
C ALA A 554 96.34 -38.65 -97.77
N ARG A 555 97.31 -38.04 -97.05
CA ARG A 555 98.46 -37.31 -97.64
C ARG A 555 99.79 -38.08 -97.60
N ALA A 556 99.91 -39.13 -96.79
CA ALA A 556 101.16 -39.86 -96.56
C ALA A 556 101.08 -41.36 -96.95
N GLY A 557 100.38 -41.70 -98.04
CA GLY A 557 100.18 -43.10 -98.45
C GLY A 557 100.15 -43.31 -99.97
N ARG A 558 101.29 -43.12 -100.64
CA ARG A 558 101.56 -43.67 -101.98
C ARG A 558 103.00 -44.18 -101.98
N GLY A 559 103.19 -45.49 -101.80
CA GLY A 559 104.50 -46.16 -101.91
C GLY A 559 104.74 -47.26 -100.87
N GLU A 560 104.27 -48.47 -101.22
CA GLU A 560 104.94 -49.79 -101.05
C GLU A 560 105.46 -50.25 -99.65
N GLU A 561 104.76 -51.27 -99.12
CA GLU A 561 105.20 -52.60 -98.63
C GLU A 561 106.71 -52.91 -98.42
N PRO A 562 107.12 -53.97 -97.66
CA PRO A 562 106.37 -54.90 -96.78
C PRO A 562 107.10 -55.30 -95.45
N ALA A 563 106.48 -56.25 -94.72
CA ALA A 563 107.10 -57.40 -94.02
C ALA A 563 107.46 -57.35 -92.51
N GLN A 564 106.80 -58.28 -91.78
CA GLN A 564 107.32 -59.14 -90.69
C GLN A 564 107.70 -58.41 -89.37
N ASP A 565 107.41 -58.86 -88.15
CA ASP A 565 107.09 -60.16 -87.57
C ASP A 565 106.49 -59.91 -86.15
N ALA A 566 105.93 -60.96 -85.54
CA ALA A 566 105.39 -61.03 -84.17
C ALA A 566 106.45 -60.73 -83.05
N PRO A 567 106.28 -60.99 -81.72
CA PRO A 567 105.10 -61.39 -80.91
C PRO A 567 105.00 -60.73 -79.48
N VAL A 568 103.92 -61.06 -78.75
CA VAL A 568 103.85 -61.39 -77.30
C VAL A 568 104.32 -60.42 -76.17
N ASN A 569 103.39 -60.26 -75.21
CA ASN A 569 103.52 -60.09 -73.73
C ASN A 569 103.46 -58.72 -73.03
N LYS A 570 102.52 -58.68 -72.05
CA LYS A 570 102.45 -57.94 -70.77
C LYS A 570 103.84 -57.69 -70.12
N PRO A 571 104.05 -56.69 -69.22
CA PRO A 571 103.30 -56.56 -67.95
C PRO A 571 103.19 -55.16 -67.29
N ALA A 572 102.44 -55.12 -66.17
CA ALA A 572 102.59 -54.38 -64.88
C ALA A 572 103.29 -52.99 -64.84
N ALA A 573 103.01 -52.04 -63.93
CA ALA A 573 102.68 -52.13 -62.51
C ALA A 573 102.40 -50.74 -61.91
N ASN A 574 101.82 -50.76 -60.69
CA ASN A 574 101.94 -49.79 -59.59
C ASN A 574 101.32 -48.38 -59.76
N GLY A 575 100.63 -47.82 -58.77
CA GLY A 575 100.47 -48.21 -57.37
C GLY A 575 100.65 -47.00 -56.43
N ASN A 576 99.95 -47.03 -55.30
CA ASN A 576 99.92 -46.10 -54.15
C ASN A 576 99.08 -44.82 -54.31
N GLY A 577 98.25 -44.40 -53.35
CA GLY A 577 97.95 -44.97 -52.03
C GLY A 577 97.69 -43.88 -50.96
N ARG A 578 96.71 -44.15 -50.09
CA ARG A 578 96.56 -43.72 -48.66
C ARG A 578 96.03 -42.30 -48.38
N LYS A 579 95.18 -42.03 -47.36
CA LYS A 579 94.92 -42.67 -46.04
C LYS A 579 93.60 -42.11 -45.41
N ARG A 580 92.87 -42.90 -44.61
CA ARG A 580 92.00 -42.48 -43.46
C ARG A 580 92.90 -42.32 -42.20
N PRO A 581 92.53 -41.67 -41.07
CA PRO A 581 91.59 -42.18 -40.00
C PRO A 581 90.75 -41.06 -39.30
N GLN A 582 89.57 -41.28 -38.69
CA GLN A 582 89.16 -41.84 -37.36
C GLN A 582 89.34 -40.94 -36.09
N ASN A 583 88.19 -40.58 -35.46
CA ASN A 583 87.82 -40.66 -34.02
C ASN A 583 88.03 -39.51 -32.98
N GLY A 584 86.94 -39.24 -32.19
CA GLY A 584 86.84 -38.75 -30.77
C GLY A 584 87.20 -37.28 -30.46
N GLY A 585 86.57 -36.51 -29.55
CA GLY A 585 85.50 -36.65 -28.56
C GLY A 585 85.65 -35.59 -27.42
N LYS A 586 84.53 -35.18 -26.77
CA LYS A 586 84.38 -34.51 -25.43
C LYS A 586 84.77 -33.01 -25.30
N GLN A 587 84.19 -32.12 -24.45
CA GLN A 587 83.13 -32.15 -23.42
C GLN A 587 82.78 -30.71 -22.92
N ALA A 588 81.56 -30.55 -22.38
CA ALA A 588 81.10 -29.79 -21.17
C ALA A 588 81.20 -28.23 -21.14
N SER A 589 80.34 -27.43 -20.45
CA SER A 589 79.38 -27.66 -19.33
C SER A 589 78.35 -26.50 -19.13
N SER A 590 77.23 -26.85 -18.45
CA SER A 590 76.34 -26.09 -17.50
C SER A 590 75.52 -24.88 -17.99
N SER A 591 74.26 -24.62 -17.60
CA SER A 591 73.44 -24.86 -16.38
C SER A 591 71.92 -24.92 -16.75
N GLU A 592 71.04 -25.79 -16.25
CA GLU A 592 70.41 -25.95 -14.91
C GLU A 592 69.28 -24.92 -14.55
N ALA A 593 68.21 -25.45 -13.92
CA ALA A 593 66.96 -24.86 -13.36
C ALA A 593 65.73 -24.83 -14.31
N ALA A 594 64.57 -25.49 -14.10
CA ALA A 594 63.71 -25.90 -12.98
C ALA A 594 62.41 -25.05 -12.88
N GLU A 595 61.26 -25.74 -12.85
CA GLU A 595 59.93 -25.34 -12.31
C GLU A 595 59.20 -24.14 -13.00
N LYS A 596 57.86 -24.02 -13.05
CA LYS A 596 56.75 -24.68 -12.37
C LYS A 596 55.44 -24.38 -13.12
N VAL A 597 54.54 -25.35 -13.11
CA VAL A 597 53.09 -25.15 -13.14
C VAL A 597 52.66 -24.61 -11.76
N SER A 598 51.75 -23.64 -11.70
CA SER A 598 50.86 -23.51 -10.55
C SER A 598 49.49 -23.02 -10.99
N SER A 599 48.50 -23.83 -10.61
CA SER A 599 47.13 -23.44 -10.32
C SER A 599 47.04 -22.29 -9.33
N SER A 600 46.12 -21.36 -9.55
CA SER A 600 44.93 -21.13 -8.70
C SER A 600 43.91 -20.36 -9.52
#